data_AF-A0A938X4B5-F1
#
_entry.id   AF-A0A938X4B5-F1
#
_cell.length_a   1.000
_cell.length_b   1.000
_cell.length_c   1.000
_cell.angle_alpha   90.00
_cell.angle_beta   90.00
_cell.angle_gamma   90.00
#
_symmetry.space_group_name_H-M   'P 1'
#
loop_
_entity.id
_entity.type
_entity.pdbx_description
1 polymer ?
#
loop_
_entity_poly.entity_id
_entity_poly.type
_entity_poly.pdbx_seq_one_letter_code
_entity_poly.pdbx_strand_id
1 'polypeptide(L)'
;MKKEFIKGLLFVTALTIATPVTTFAKEHEILASSDTKVISEKKIEKLSDWELRAARYEITARHGKEVYSEDMKEYFEGTGWYQPVETYDPSCLSEIEQQNLDNLYRKDLSRRQEDAKERFEENQRISESGDVQVMSSSYVYIESPLYYEDMVGTWVDNTDPDHPTVLKIREDNGTFYGHYSWFTPGNEIGIGFANTYTEWGKWDGYLDVTCENGYLSFHNTTDPASTIFANFQYDVMNDSLVEISSYGISHTFTKDDTFEYTL
;
A
#
# COMPACT_ATOMS: atom_id res chain seq x y z
N MET A 1 -59.33 -11.80 9.36
CA MET A 1 -58.82 -12.63 10.48
C MET A 1 -57.48 -12.06 10.92
N LYS A 2 -57.46 -11.21 11.95
CA LYS A 2 -56.25 -10.72 12.60
C LYS A 2 -55.90 -11.70 13.72
N LYS A 3 -54.65 -12.16 13.78
CA LYS A 3 -54.13 -12.92 14.93
C LYS A 3 -52.97 -12.14 15.52
N GLU A 4 -53.25 -11.54 16.66
CA GLU A 4 -52.28 -10.99 17.61
C GLU A 4 -51.40 -12.13 18.16
N PHE A 5 -50.10 -11.90 18.27
CA PHE A 5 -49.20 -12.74 19.07
C PHE A 5 -48.40 -11.83 20.02
N ILE A 6 -48.77 -11.86 21.29
CA ILE A 6 -47.96 -11.39 22.42
C ILE A 6 -47.36 -12.63 23.08
N LYS A 7 -46.04 -12.61 23.30
CA LYS A 7 -45.24 -13.41 24.26
C LYS A 7 -43.77 -13.15 23.92
N GLY A 8 -42.86 -12.75 24.79
CA GLY A 8 -42.84 -12.49 26.22
C GLY A 8 -41.38 -12.14 26.54
N LEU A 9 -41.15 -10.99 27.17
CA LEU A 9 -39.82 -10.44 27.47
C LEU A 9 -39.27 -11.11 28.74
N LEU A 10 -38.18 -11.87 28.62
CA LEU A 10 -37.42 -12.41 29.75
C LEU A 10 -36.26 -11.46 30.05
N PHE A 11 -36.41 -10.65 31.10
CA PHE A 11 -35.33 -9.86 31.68
C PHE A 11 -34.46 -10.78 32.54
N VAL A 12 -33.22 -11.03 32.12
CA VAL A 12 -32.18 -11.62 32.97
C VAL A 12 -31.26 -10.48 33.39
N THR A 13 -31.41 -10.01 34.63
CA THR A 13 -30.48 -9.07 35.26
C THR A 13 -29.19 -9.81 35.64
N ALA A 14 -28.15 -9.66 34.83
CA ALA A 14 -26.80 -10.00 35.23
C ALA A 14 -26.18 -8.78 35.94
N LEU A 15 -25.98 -8.90 37.25
CA LEU A 15 -25.22 -7.95 38.05
C LEU A 15 -23.73 -8.25 37.83
N THR A 16 -23.08 -7.53 36.92
CA THR A 16 -21.63 -7.63 36.71
C THR A 16 -20.94 -6.63 37.62
N ILE A 17 -20.15 -7.16 38.56
CA ILE A 17 -19.32 -6.39 39.49
C ILE A 17 -18.22 -5.72 38.67
N ALA A 18 -18.21 -4.39 38.60
CA ALA A 18 -17.18 -3.62 37.92
C ALA A 18 -15.85 -3.78 38.67
N THR A 19 -14.92 -4.53 38.09
CA THR A 19 -13.50 -4.44 38.45
C THR A 19 -12.92 -3.14 37.89
N PRO A 20 -11.98 -2.49 38.62
CA PRO A 20 -11.59 -1.12 38.34
C PRO A 20 -10.83 -1.00 37.01
N VAL A 21 -11.21 0.06 36.30
CA VAL A 21 -10.65 0.58 35.05
C VAL A 21 -9.17 0.90 35.22
N THR A 22 -8.29 -0.10 35.08
CA THR A 22 -6.85 0.13 34.82
C THR A 22 -6.14 -1.04 34.12
N THR A 23 -6.89 -2.02 33.59
CA THR A 23 -6.31 -3.20 32.92
C THR A 23 -6.87 -3.43 31.50
N PHE A 24 -7.39 -2.40 30.84
CA PHE A 24 -8.02 -2.54 29.51
C PHE A 24 -7.26 -1.91 28.34
N ALA A 25 -6.09 -1.30 28.57
CA ALA A 25 -5.30 -0.64 27.52
C ALA A 25 -4.31 -1.57 26.78
N LYS A 26 -4.38 -2.89 26.98
CA LYS A 26 -3.42 -3.87 26.41
C LYS A 26 -4.06 -5.01 25.62
N GLU A 27 -5.39 -5.04 25.48
CA GLU A 27 -6.10 -6.18 24.87
C GLU A 27 -6.33 -6.06 23.35
N HIS A 28 -5.97 -4.94 22.72
CA HIS A 28 -6.20 -4.71 21.28
C HIS A 28 -4.91 -4.47 20.46
N GLU A 29 -3.73 -4.77 21.00
CA GLU A 29 -2.49 -4.69 20.23
C GLU A 29 -2.10 -6.06 19.66
N ILE A 30 -1.83 -6.10 18.35
CA ILE A 30 -1.30 -7.26 17.64
C ILE A 30 0.11 -7.58 18.13
N LEU A 31 0.99 -6.56 18.21
CA LEU A 31 2.40 -6.71 18.58
C LEU A 31 2.83 -5.66 19.61
N ALA A 32 2.27 -5.74 20.82
CA ALA A 32 2.52 -4.86 21.99
C ALA A 32 3.98 -4.60 22.43
N SER A 33 4.98 -5.16 21.76
CA SER A 33 6.41 -4.94 22.06
C SER A 33 7.23 -4.60 20.82
N SER A 34 6.59 -4.30 19.69
CA SER A 34 7.25 -3.94 18.43
C SER A 34 7.91 -2.55 18.47
N ASP A 35 7.62 -1.75 19.50
CA ASP A 35 8.25 -0.47 19.83
C ASP A 35 9.64 -0.64 20.51
N THR A 36 9.83 -1.75 21.22
CA THR A 36 10.98 -1.96 22.12
C THR A 36 11.84 -3.16 21.76
N LYS A 37 11.35 -4.07 20.92
CA LYS A 37 12.06 -5.30 20.54
C LYS A 37 11.82 -5.67 19.09
N VAL A 38 12.86 -6.22 18.47
CA VAL A 38 12.75 -6.88 17.16
C VAL A 38 11.86 -8.11 17.29
N ILE A 39 10.87 -8.21 16.40
CA ILE A 39 9.93 -9.35 16.35
C ILE A 39 10.68 -10.56 15.80
N SER A 40 10.56 -11.71 16.48
CA SER A 40 11.21 -12.92 16.00
C SER A 40 10.52 -13.46 14.74
N GLU A 41 11.32 -14.06 13.85
CA GLU A 41 10.83 -14.70 12.63
C GLU A 41 9.72 -15.73 12.92
N LYS A 42 9.92 -16.60 13.93
CA LYS A 42 8.91 -17.56 14.39
C LYS A 42 7.59 -16.92 14.83
N LYS A 43 7.62 -15.68 15.33
CA LYS A 43 6.39 -14.95 15.68
C LYS A 43 5.73 -14.41 14.41
N ILE A 44 6.50 -13.81 13.51
CA ILE A 44 6.05 -13.32 12.20
C ILE A 44 5.42 -14.44 11.37
N GLU A 45 6.03 -15.63 11.34
CA GLU A 45 5.51 -16.81 10.61
C GLU A 45 4.11 -17.24 11.04
N LYS A 46 3.74 -16.98 12.30
CA LYS A 46 2.44 -17.37 12.87
C LYS A 46 1.34 -16.35 12.62
N LEU A 47 1.68 -15.14 12.17
CA LEU A 47 0.71 -14.11 11.85
C LEU A 47 -0.01 -14.50 10.56
N SER A 48 -1.33 -14.34 10.53
CA SER A 48 -2.12 -14.31 9.30
C SER A 48 -1.77 -13.10 8.43
N ASP A 49 -2.21 -13.09 7.18
CA ASP A 49 -1.94 -11.95 6.27
C ASP A 49 -2.59 -10.66 6.78
N TRP A 50 -3.81 -10.78 7.33
CA TRP A 50 -4.47 -9.67 8.01
C TRP A 50 -3.66 -9.18 9.22
N GLU A 51 -3.12 -10.08 10.05
CA GLU A 51 -2.29 -9.67 11.21
C GLU A 51 -0.95 -9.06 10.80
N LEU A 52 -0.34 -9.51 9.69
CA LEU A 52 0.86 -8.87 9.14
C LEU A 52 0.55 -7.42 8.76
N ARG A 53 -0.55 -7.21 8.03
CA ARG A 53 -1.01 -5.89 7.61
C ARG A 53 -1.35 -4.98 8.80
N ALA A 54 -2.17 -5.48 9.72
CA ALA A 54 -2.56 -4.78 10.93
C ALA A 54 -1.35 -4.44 11.81
N ALA A 55 -0.37 -5.35 11.94
CA ALA A 55 0.86 -5.07 12.71
C ALA A 55 1.71 -3.94 12.11
N ARG A 56 1.77 -3.81 10.77
CA ARG A 56 2.46 -2.69 10.11
C ARG A 56 1.74 -1.37 10.39
N TYR A 57 0.41 -1.36 10.27
CA TYR A 57 -0.39 -0.19 10.64
C TYR A 57 -0.21 0.14 12.12
N GLU A 58 -0.25 -0.83 13.04
CA GLU A 58 -0.10 -0.60 14.48
C GLU A 58 1.17 0.19 14.81
N ILE A 59 2.31 -0.19 14.23
CA ILE A 59 3.59 0.50 14.47
C ILE A 59 3.50 1.97 14.06
N THR A 60 2.98 2.26 12.86
CA THR A 60 2.90 3.64 12.36
C THR A 60 1.75 4.45 13.00
N ALA A 61 0.65 3.80 13.35
CA ALA A 61 -0.53 4.38 14.00
C ALA A 61 -0.23 4.82 15.43
N ARG A 62 0.70 4.17 16.15
CA ARG A 62 1.20 4.65 17.46
C ARG A 62 1.83 6.04 17.37
N HIS A 63 2.32 6.41 16.20
CA HIS A 63 2.90 7.73 15.91
C HIS A 63 1.94 8.64 15.12
N GLY A 64 0.66 8.28 15.06
CA GLY A 64 -0.39 9.10 14.45
C GLY A 64 -0.46 9.05 12.92
N LYS A 65 0.21 8.09 12.26
CA LYS A 65 -0.02 7.85 10.82
C LYS A 65 -1.48 7.48 10.60
N GLU A 66 -2.13 8.17 9.67
CA GLU A 66 -3.51 7.87 9.31
C GLU A 66 -3.63 6.49 8.63
N VAL A 67 -4.71 5.78 8.96
CA VAL A 67 -5.10 4.49 8.41
C VAL A 67 -6.19 4.72 7.37
N TYR A 68 -5.87 4.42 6.12
CA TYR A 68 -6.73 4.79 4.98
C TYR A 68 -7.64 3.65 4.50
N SER A 69 -7.25 2.38 4.67
CA SER A 69 -8.09 1.28 4.21
C SER A 69 -9.27 1.06 5.17
N GLU A 70 -10.47 0.98 4.61
CA GLU A 70 -11.72 0.92 5.39
C GLU A 70 -11.72 -0.18 6.45
N ASP A 71 -11.25 -1.38 6.09
CA ASP A 71 -11.17 -2.53 6.99
C ASP A 71 -10.21 -2.31 8.18
N MET A 72 -9.10 -1.62 7.95
CA MET A 72 -8.12 -1.30 8.98
C MET A 72 -8.59 -0.11 9.79
N LYS A 73 -9.21 0.88 9.15
CA LYS A 73 -9.77 2.05 9.83
C LYS A 73 -10.82 1.64 10.85
N GLU A 74 -11.76 0.77 10.47
CA GLU A 74 -12.76 0.20 11.38
C GLU A 74 -12.10 -0.48 12.59
N TYR A 75 -11.04 -1.26 12.36
CA TYR A 75 -10.29 -1.91 13.43
C TYR A 75 -9.60 -0.90 14.37
N PHE A 76 -8.82 0.04 13.82
CA PHE A 76 -8.02 0.98 14.62
C PHE A 76 -8.86 2.00 15.37
N GLU A 77 -9.95 2.51 14.78
CA GLU A 77 -10.90 3.40 15.47
C GLU A 77 -11.55 2.72 16.69
N GLY A 78 -11.69 1.38 16.67
CA GLY A 78 -12.17 0.58 17.79
C GLY A 78 -11.18 0.39 18.95
N THR A 79 -9.90 0.71 18.76
CA THR A 79 -8.85 0.43 19.77
C THR A 79 -8.83 1.39 20.96
N GLY A 80 -9.37 2.61 20.77
CA GLY A 80 -9.38 3.68 21.78
C GLY A 80 -8.05 4.39 22.01
N TRP A 81 -6.92 3.85 21.54
CA TRP A 81 -5.60 4.50 21.62
C TRP A 81 -5.19 5.20 20.32
N TYR A 82 -5.72 4.76 19.18
CA TYR A 82 -5.41 5.34 17.87
C TYR A 82 -5.93 6.78 17.77
N GLN A 83 -5.04 7.71 17.41
CA GLN A 83 -5.32 9.13 17.21
C GLN A 83 -4.47 9.64 16.04
N PRO A 84 -5.03 9.79 14.82
CA PRO A 84 -4.28 10.30 13.69
C PRO A 84 -3.89 11.77 13.87
N VAL A 85 -2.75 12.17 13.33
CA VAL A 85 -2.29 13.56 13.27
C VAL A 85 -2.44 14.11 11.85
N GLU A 86 -2.57 15.43 11.72
CA GLU A 86 -2.72 16.10 10.42
C GLU A 86 -1.52 15.88 9.48
N THR A 87 -0.32 15.74 10.05
CA THR A 87 0.89 15.46 9.27
C THR A 87 1.74 14.44 10.01
N TYR A 88 1.86 13.26 9.42
CA TYR A 88 2.74 12.20 9.90
C TYR A 88 4.19 12.50 9.53
N ASP A 89 5.11 12.38 10.50
CA ASP A 89 6.55 12.50 10.30
C ASP A 89 7.18 11.10 10.34
N PRO A 90 7.62 10.53 9.20
CA PRO A 90 8.25 9.21 9.17
C PRO A 90 9.50 9.07 10.04
N SER A 91 10.18 10.18 10.37
CA SER A 91 11.40 10.17 11.20
C SER A 91 11.14 9.89 12.68
N CYS A 92 9.87 9.85 13.10
CA CYS A 92 9.48 9.48 14.46
C CYS A 92 9.76 8.01 14.81
N LEU A 93 9.88 7.14 13.80
CA LEU A 93 10.07 5.71 13.99
C LEU A 93 11.48 5.40 14.48
N SER A 94 11.58 4.63 15.57
CA SER A 94 12.86 4.10 16.04
C SER A 94 13.47 3.10 15.04
N GLU A 95 14.77 2.86 15.14
CA GLU A 95 15.46 1.82 14.34
C GLU A 95 14.80 0.44 14.51
N ILE A 96 14.31 0.12 15.71
CA ILE A 96 13.62 -1.14 16.00
C ILE A 96 12.29 -1.23 15.24
N GLU A 97 11.53 -0.14 15.22
CA GLU A 97 10.24 -0.08 14.53
C GLU A 97 10.41 -0.14 13.01
N GLN A 98 11.41 0.57 12.46
CA GLN A 98 11.76 0.48 11.04
C GLN A 98 12.16 -0.96 10.66
N GLN A 99 13.01 -1.60 11.47
CA GLN A 99 13.39 -3.00 11.25
C GLN A 99 12.19 -3.95 11.34
N ASN A 100 11.26 -3.70 12.26
CA ASN A 100 10.06 -4.50 12.40
C ASN A 100 9.10 -4.33 11.22
N LEU A 101 8.93 -3.10 10.71
CA LEU A 101 8.15 -2.82 9.51
C LEU A 101 8.71 -3.56 8.30
N ASP A 102 10.03 -3.49 8.07
CA ASP A 102 10.70 -4.21 6.98
C ASP A 102 10.49 -5.72 7.09
N ASN A 103 10.69 -6.31 8.28
CA ASN A 103 10.50 -7.73 8.49
C ASN A 103 9.06 -8.20 8.24
N LEU A 104 8.06 -7.41 8.67
CA LEU A 104 6.65 -7.70 8.44
C LEU A 104 6.29 -7.56 6.96
N TYR A 105 6.76 -6.49 6.31
CA TYR A 105 6.55 -6.24 4.89
C TYR A 105 7.16 -7.36 4.03
N ARG A 106 8.42 -7.72 4.26
CA ARG A 106 9.10 -8.79 3.54
C ARG A 106 8.40 -10.14 3.71
N LYS A 107 7.85 -10.44 4.89
CA LYS A 107 7.07 -11.67 5.08
C LYS A 107 5.80 -11.65 4.24
N ASP A 108 5.04 -10.56 4.29
CA ASP A 108 3.84 -10.37 3.49
C ASP A 108 4.13 -10.49 1.98
N LEU A 109 5.12 -9.75 1.48
CA LEU A 109 5.57 -9.82 0.09
C LEU A 109 5.97 -11.25 -0.30
N SER A 110 6.70 -11.97 0.56
CA SER A 110 7.10 -13.35 0.27
C SER A 110 5.92 -14.30 0.07
N ARG A 111 4.82 -14.11 0.83
CA ARG A 111 3.59 -14.90 0.66
C ARG A 111 2.90 -14.55 -0.66
N ARG A 112 2.76 -13.26 -0.96
CA ARG A 112 2.18 -12.80 -2.23
C ARG A 112 2.99 -13.33 -3.44
N GLN A 113 4.31 -13.40 -3.33
CA GLN A 113 5.19 -13.97 -4.35
C GLN A 113 5.06 -15.50 -4.49
N GLU A 114 4.86 -16.22 -3.39
CA GLU A 114 4.60 -17.67 -3.40
C GLU A 114 3.25 -17.97 -4.08
N ASP A 115 2.19 -17.28 -3.66
CA ASP A 115 0.86 -17.38 -4.26
C ASP A 115 0.89 -17.07 -5.76
N ALA A 116 1.63 -16.04 -6.17
CA ALA A 116 1.79 -15.67 -7.57
C ALA A 116 2.48 -16.79 -8.37
N LYS A 117 3.53 -17.42 -7.82
CA LYS A 117 4.22 -18.55 -8.46
C LYS A 117 3.30 -19.76 -8.59
N GLU A 118 2.56 -20.13 -7.55
CA GLU A 118 1.65 -21.27 -7.58
C GLU A 118 0.56 -21.09 -8.65
N ARG A 119 -0.02 -19.89 -8.73
CA ARG A 119 -1.01 -19.53 -9.76
C ARG A 119 -0.42 -19.60 -11.16
N PHE A 120 0.82 -19.14 -11.34
CA PHE A 120 1.52 -19.24 -12.61
C PHE A 120 1.71 -20.68 -13.05
N GLU A 121 2.17 -21.56 -12.15
CA GLU A 121 2.37 -22.98 -12.43
C GLU A 121 1.04 -23.70 -12.73
N GLU A 122 -0.05 -23.36 -12.03
CA GLU A 122 -1.40 -23.86 -12.33
C GLU A 122 -1.86 -23.44 -13.73
N ASN A 123 -1.70 -22.16 -14.08
CA ASN A 123 -2.08 -21.65 -15.40
C ASN A 123 -1.30 -22.36 -16.53
N GLN A 124 -0.01 -22.64 -16.32
CA GLN A 124 0.77 -23.45 -17.27
C GLN A 124 0.20 -24.86 -17.43
N ARG A 125 -0.12 -25.54 -16.32
CA ARG A 125 -0.71 -26.89 -16.35
C ARG A 125 -2.06 -26.94 -17.08
N ILE A 126 -2.93 -25.95 -16.86
CA ILE A 126 -4.23 -25.84 -17.55
C ILE A 126 -4.03 -25.57 -19.04
N SER A 127 -3.08 -24.69 -19.40
CA SER A 127 -2.77 -24.41 -20.81
C SER A 127 -2.27 -25.66 -21.54
N GLU A 128 -1.48 -26.50 -20.87
CA GLU A 128 -0.95 -27.74 -21.42
C GLU A 128 -2.03 -28.83 -21.57
N SER A 129 -3.11 -28.81 -20.77
CA SER A 129 -4.20 -29.78 -20.86
C SER A 129 -5.08 -29.59 -22.11
N GLY A 130 -4.99 -28.43 -22.78
CA GLY A 130 -5.66 -28.16 -24.05
C GLY A 130 -7.15 -27.79 -23.95
N ASP A 131 -7.70 -27.68 -22.74
CA ASP A 131 -9.12 -27.38 -22.50
C ASP A 131 -9.42 -25.87 -22.48
N VAL A 132 -8.40 -25.02 -22.26
CA VAL A 132 -8.53 -23.56 -22.19
C VAL A 132 -7.28 -22.89 -22.77
N GLN A 133 -7.48 -21.90 -23.64
CA GLN A 133 -6.39 -21.00 -24.04
C GLN A 133 -6.25 -19.91 -22.96
N VAL A 134 -5.20 -19.99 -22.16
CA VAL A 134 -4.92 -18.98 -21.13
C VAL A 134 -4.30 -17.76 -21.84
N MET A 135 -4.93 -16.58 -21.72
CA MET A 135 -4.62 -15.39 -22.50
C MET A 135 -3.27 -14.72 -22.18
N SER A 136 -2.48 -15.23 -21.22
CA SER A 136 -1.14 -14.70 -20.99
C SER A 136 -0.17 -15.77 -20.49
N SER A 137 0.97 -15.85 -21.17
CA SER A 137 2.16 -16.62 -20.79
C SER A 137 3.20 -15.75 -20.07
N SER A 138 2.79 -14.60 -19.53
CA SER A 138 3.70 -13.61 -18.93
C SER A 138 3.37 -13.40 -17.46
N TYR A 139 4.40 -13.42 -16.61
CA TYR A 139 4.35 -13.14 -15.17
C TYR A 139 3.58 -11.85 -14.81
N VAL A 140 3.45 -10.92 -15.76
CA VAL A 140 2.89 -9.57 -15.63
C VAL A 140 1.36 -9.54 -15.39
N TYR A 141 0.61 -10.61 -15.67
CA TYR A 141 -0.86 -10.63 -15.54
C TYR A 141 -1.41 -11.63 -14.51
N ILE A 142 -0.55 -12.09 -13.61
CA ILE A 142 -1.02 -12.77 -12.40
C ILE A 142 -1.65 -11.66 -11.54
N GLU A 143 -2.83 -11.90 -10.95
CA GLU A 143 -3.40 -10.99 -9.94
C GLU A 143 -2.28 -10.62 -8.95
N SER A 144 -1.87 -9.36 -8.99
CA SER A 144 -0.69 -8.86 -8.30
C SER A 144 -1.18 -7.90 -7.22
N PRO A 145 -1.70 -8.42 -6.09
CA PRO A 145 -2.33 -7.59 -5.10
C PRO A 145 -1.30 -6.62 -4.51
N LEU A 146 -1.68 -5.34 -4.51
CA LEU A 146 -0.94 -4.26 -3.89
C LEU A 146 -1.88 -3.58 -2.88
N TYR A 147 -1.55 -3.62 -1.60
CA TYR A 147 -2.35 -2.94 -0.59
C TYR A 147 -2.22 -1.42 -0.74
N TYR A 148 -3.28 -0.68 -0.40
CA TYR A 148 -3.30 0.79 -0.53
C TYR A 148 -2.12 1.46 0.19
N GLU A 149 -1.78 1.02 1.40
CA GLU A 149 -0.65 1.56 2.15
C GLU A 149 0.72 1.26 1.53
N ASP A 150 0.82 0.16 0.79
CA ASP A 150 2.06 -0.23 0.12
C ASP A 150 2.19 0.51 -1.22
N MET A 151 1.07 0.97 -1.80
CA MET A 151 1.04 1.80 -3.01
C MET A 151 1.34 3.28 -2.73
N VAL A 152 0.78 3.88 -1.68
CA VAL A 152 0.99 5.30 -1.35
C VAL A 152 2.46 5.55 -1.01
N GLY A 153 3.05 6.59 -1.60
CA GLY A 153 4.47 6.90 -1.44
C GLY A 153 5.11 7.41 -2.72
N THR A 154 6.44 7.41 -2.74
CA THR A 154 7.24 7.84 -3.89
C THR A 154 7.80 6.62 -4.62
N TRP A 155 7.52 6.55 -5.92
CA TRP A 155 7.99 5.51 -6.83
C TRP A 155 8.96 6.14 -7.83
N VAL A 156 10.13 5.55 -8.00
CA VAL A 156 11.22 6.14 -8.79
C VAL A 156 11.74 5.13 -9.79
N ASP A 157 11.75 5.52 -11.07
CA ASP A 157 12.61 4.91 -12.08
C ASP A 157 13.90 5.72 -12.14
N ASN A 158 14.96 5.12 -11.60
CA ASN A 158 16.30 5.70 -11.56
C ASN A 158 17.27 4.94 -12.48
N THR A 159 16.75 4.33 -13.55
CA THR A 159 17.57 3.62 -14.55
C THR A 159 18.61 4.55 -15.20
N ASP A 160 18.25 5.82 -15.37
CA ASP A 160 19.15 6.91 -15.73
C ASP A 160 19.19 7.94 -14.58
N PRO A 161 20.24 7.94 -13.75
CA PRO A 161 20.35 8.88 -12.62
C PRO A 161 20.45 10.36 -13.00
N ASP A 162 20.82 10.67 -14.25
CA ASP A 162 20.79 12.06 -14.73
C ASP A 162 19.37 12.47 -15.13
N HIS A 163 18.48 11.50 -15.35
CA HIS A 163 17.13 11.70 -15.85
C HIS A 163 16.08 10.81 -15.14
N PRO A 164 15.97 10.85 -13.81
CA PRO A 164 15.02 9.99 -13.11
C PRO A 164 13.58 10.42 -13.40
N THR A 165 12.70 9.43 -13.38
CA THR A 165 11.25 9.61 -13.48
C THR A 165 10.63 9.22 -12.14
N VAL A 166 9.71 10.05 -11.65
CA VAL A 166 9.12 9.91 -10.31
C VAL A 166 7.60 9.94 -10.42
N LEU A 167 6.95 8.96 -9.80
CA LEU A 167 5.52 8.92 -9.57
C LEU A 167 5.28 8.99 -8.06
N LYS A 168 4.75 10.12 -7.58
CA LYS A 168 4.29 10.23 -6.18
C LYS A 168 2.82 9.93 -6.12
N ILE A 169 2.43 8.94 -5.32
CA ILE A 169 1.05 8.54 -5.11
C ILE A 169 0.63 8.98 -3.73
N ARG A 170 -0.48 9.72 -3.67
CA ARG A 170 -1.14 10.11 -2.41
C ARG A 170 -2.59 9.64 -2.42
N GLU A 171 -3.14 9.51 -1.22
CA GLU A 171 -4.54 9.19 -0.98
C GLU A 171 -5.17 10.35 -0.20
N ASP A 172 -6.45 10.62 -0.49
CA ASP A 172 -7.28 11.58 0.24
C ASP A 172 -8.72 11.04 0.26
N ASN A 173 -9.20 10.62 1.43
CA ASN A 173 -10.57 10.17 1.67
C ASN A 173 -11.08 9.10 0.68
N GLY A 174 -10.28 8.06 0.47
CA GLY A 174 -10.53 6.92 -0.44
C GLY A 174 -10.21 7.22 -1.91
N THR A 175 -9.74 8.42 -2.23
CA THR A 175 -9.42 8.83 -3.60
C THR A 175 -7.91 8.93 -3.80
N PHE A 176 -7.40 8.34 -4.87
CA PHE A 176 -5.96 8.36 -5.16
C PHE A 176 -5.60 9.41 -6.20
N TYR A 177 -4.45 10.04 -5.99
CA TYR A 177 -3.87 11.01 -6.88
C TYR A 177 -2.41 10.70 -7.13
N GLY A 178 -1.98 10.89 -8.38
CA GLY A 178 -0.58 10.78 -8.79
C GLY A 178 -0.01 12.15 -9.13
N HIS A 179 1.29 12.29 -8.87
CA HIS A 179 2.13 13.35 -9.42
C HIS A 179 3.26 12.67 -10.19
N TYR A 180 3.17 12.68 -11.51
CA TYR A 180 4.14 12.06 -12.42
C TYR A 180 5.07 13.14 -12.95
N SER A 181 6.38 12.94 -12.77
CA SER A 181 7.39 13.91 -13.17
C SER A 181 8.68 13.27 -13.67
N TRP A 182 9.48 14.01 -14.45
CA TRP A 182 10.87 13.64 -14.72
C TRP A 182 11.80 14.83 -14.55
N PHE A 183 13.04 14.51 -14.21
CA PHE A 183 14.07 15.50 -13.89
C PHE A 183 15.13 15.52 -14.99
N THR A 184 15.79 16.67 -15.15
CA THR A 184 16.95 16.79 -16.04
C THR A 184 17.99 17.73 -15.43
N PRO A 185 19.28 17.57 -15.72
CA PRO A 185 20.30 18.51 -15.29
C PRO A 185 20.17 19.80 -16.11
N GLY A 186 19.82 20.92 -15.47
CA GLY A 186 19.67 22.20 -16.16
C GLY A 186 18.80 23.21 -15.43
N ASN A 187 18.96 24.48 -15.80
CA ASN A 187 18.06 25.56 -15.38
C ASN A 187 16.87 25.69 -16.35
N GLU A 188 15.74 26.18 -15.86
CA GLU A 188 14.49 26.42 -16.62
C GLU A 188 14.66 27.29 -17.90
N ILE A 189 15.83 27.93 -18.09
CA ILE A 189 16.07 29.01 -19.06
C ILE A 189 16.99 28.57 -20.23
N GLY A 190 17.47 27.32 -20.23
CA GLY A 190 18.06 26.67 -21.41
C GLY A 190 19.45 27.14 -21.86
N ILE A 191 20.15 28.02 -21.12
CA ILE A 191 21.56 28.37 -21.40
C ILE A 191 22.31 28.61 -20.08
N GLY A 192 23.14 27.66 -19.64
CA GLY A 192 24.05 27.81 -18.49
C GLY A 192 24.59 26.50 -17.93
N PHE A 193 25.65 26.57 -17.14
CA PHE A 193 26.09 25.45 -16.29
C PHE A 193 24.96 25.10 -15.31
N ALA A 194 24.55 23.83 -15.26
CA ALA A 194 23.49 23.37 -14.38
C ALA A 194 23.96 23.43 -12.91
N ASN A 195 23.43 24.39 -12.14
CA ASN A 195 23.66 24.49 -10.70
C ASN A 195 22.38 24.17 -9.88
N THR A 196 21.29 23.85 -10.57
CA THR A 196 19.98 23.48 -10.01
C THR A 196 19.29 22.51 -10.97
N TYR A 197 18.35 21.71 -10.46
CA TYR A 197 17.46 20.90 -11.31
C TYR A 197 16.22 21.64 -11.72
N THR A 198 15.63 21.16 -12.81
CA THR A 198 14.30 21.56 -13.26
C THR A 198 13.44 20.31 -13.40
N GLU A 199 12.30 20.30 -12.71
CA GLU A 199 11.19 19.37 -12.94
C GLU A 199 10.47 19.82 -14.22
N TRP A 200 10.66 19.10 -15.33
CA TRP A 200 10.24 19.59 -16.66
C TRP A 200 8.83 19.14 -17.03
N GLY A 201 8.62 17.83 -17.10
CA GLY A 201 7.31 17.25 -17.34
C GLY A 201 6.66 16.97 -16.01
N LYS A 202 5.47 17.53 -15.77
CA LYS A 202 4.71 17.27 -14.56
C LYS A 202 3.22 17.18 -14.86
N TRP A 203 2.61 16.13 -14.33
CA TRP A 203 1.18 15.88 -14.41
C TRP A 203 0.67 15.55 -13.02
N ASP A 204 -0.33 16.31 -12.58
CA ASP A 204 -1.13 15.99 -11.40
C ASP A 204 -2.45 15.38 -11.87
N GLY A 205 -2.72 14.16 -11.44
CA GLY A 205 -3.78 13.34 -12.02
C GLY A 205 -4.55 12.53 -11.00
N TYR A 206 -5.79 12.22 -11.34
CA TYR A 206 -6.55 11.15 -10.67
C TYR A 206 -5.92 9.80 -10.99
N LEU A 207 -5.92 8.89 -10.01
CA LEU A 207 -5.42 7.53 -10.15
C LEU A 207 -6.56 6.55 -9.91
N ASP A 208 -6.98 5.84 -10.95
CA ASP A 208 -7.89 4.70 -10.82
C ASP A 208 -7.07 3.48 -10.41
N VAL A 209 -7.44 2.82 -9.31
CA VAL A 209 -6.64 1.77 -8.69
C VAL A 209 -7.49 0.53 -8.54
N THR A 210 -7.04 -0.56 -9.17
CA THR A 210 -7.60 -1.90 -8.98
C THR A 210 -6.61 -2.75 -8.20
N CYS A 211 -6.69 -2.68 -6.87
CA CYS A 211 -5.73 -3.38 -6.01
C CYS A 211 -5.76 -4.90 -6.13
N GLU A 212 -6.88 -5.50 -6.54
CA GLU A 212 -7.01 -6.96 -6.69
C GLU A 212 -6.05 -7.52 -7.74
N ASN A 213 -5.78 -6.76 -8.81
CA ASN A 213 -4.88 -7.19 -9.88
C ASN A 213 -3.64 -6.31 -10.02
N GLY A 214 -3.49 -5.27 -9.19
CA GLY A 214 -2.34 -4.37 -9.20
C GLY A 214 -2.31 -3.41 -10.39
N TYR A 215 -3.44 -3.19 -11.05
CA TYR A 215 -3.54 -2.31 -12.20
C TYR A 215 -3.91 -0.88 -11.79
N LEU A 216 -3.20 0.10 -12.36
CA LEU A 216 -3.40 1.51 -12.09
C LEU A 216 -3.58 2.28 -13.41
N SER A 217 -4.58 3.16 -13.49
CA SER A 217 -4.73 4.13 -14.59
C SER A 217 -4.49 5.54 -14.07
N PHE A 218 -3.50 6.23 -14.63
CA PHE A 218 -3.20 7.61 -14.28
C PHE A 218 -3.79 8.55 -15.32
N HIS A 219 -4.65 9.46 -14.87
CA HIS A 219 -5.38 10.39 -15.71
C HIS A 219 -4.60 11.71 -15.89
N ASN A 220 -4.81 12.38 -17.02
CA ASN A 220 -4.09 13.63 -17.34
C ASN A 220 -4.41 14.79 -16.40
N THR A 221 -5.54 14.73 -15.69
CA THR A 221 -5.95 15.73 -14.70
C THR A 221 -6.58 15.05 -13.49
N THR A 222 -6.89 15.83 -12.46
CA THR A 222 -7.63 15.36 -11.27
C THR A 222 -9.11 15.06 -11.54
N ASP A 223 -9.59 15.25 -12.78
CA ASP A 223 -10.94 14.84 -13.19
C ASP A 223 -10.93 13.36 -13.62
N PRO A 224 -11.69 12.48 -12.94
CA PRO A 224 -11.78 11.06 -13.30
C PRO A 224 -12.30 10.82 -14.73
N ALA A 225 -13.01 11.79 -15.33
CA ALA A 225 -13.48 11.70 -16.71
C ALA A 225 -12.42 12.10 -17.75
N SER A 226 -11.24 12.57 -17.33
CA SER A 226 -10.17 12.98 -18.24
C SER A 226 -9.48 11.78 -18.90
N THR A 227 -8.75 12.04 -19.98
CA THR A 227 -8.04 10.99 -20.72
C THR A 227 -6.96 10.35 -19.87
N ILE A 228 -6.76 9.06 -20.02
CA ILE A 228 -5.64 8.34 -19.40
C ILE A 228 -4.32 8.83 -20.02
N PHE A 229 -3.36 9.18 -19.16
CA PHE A 229 -1.98 9.52 -19.52
C PHE A 229 -1.11 8.27 -19.60
N ALA A 230 -1.11 7.47 -18.53
CA ALA A 230 -0.30 6.27 -18.40
C ALA A 230 -1.07 5.18 -17.66
N ASN A 231 -0.69 3.94 -17.93
CA ASN A 231 -1.17 2.77 -17.22
C ASN A 231 0.02 2.08 -16.57
N PHE A 232 -0.19 1.54 -15.36
CA PHE A 232 0.83 0.82 -14.62
C PHE A 232 0.31 -0.53 -14.18
N GLN A 233 1.23 -1.48 -14.09
CA GLN A 233 1.00 -2.80 -13.55
C GLN A 233 2.00 -3.03 -12.43
N TYR A 234 1.50 -3.35 -11.23
CA TYR A 234 2.36 -3.79 -10.15
C TYR A 234 2.89 -5.20 -10.43
N ASP A 235 4.20 -5.35 -10.34
CA ASP A 235 4.92 -6.60 -10.43
C ASP A 235 5.34 -7.04 -9.03
N VAL A 236 4.54 -7.93 -8.43
CA VAL A 236 4.80 -8.52 -7.10
C VAL A 236 6.13 -9.28 -7.02
N MET A 237 6.63 -9.80 -8.14
CA MET A 237 7.87 -10.57 -8.15
C MET A 237 9.09 -9.69 -7.94
N ASN A 238 9.05 -8.46 -8.46
CA ASN A 238 10.14 -7.49 -8.36
C ASN A 238 9.84 -6.33 -7.40
N ASP A 239 8.65 -6.32 -6.79
CA ASP A 239 8.15 -5.25 -5.94
C ASP A 239 8.26 -3.87 -6.61
N SER A 240 7.74 -3.79 -7.83
CA SER A 240 7.91 -2.64 -8.72
C SER A 240 6.62 -2.28 -9.45
N LEU A 241 6.44 -1.01 -9.81
CA LEU A 241 5.40 -0.58 -10.75
C LEU A 241 6.00 -0.50 -12.14
N VAL A 242 5.41 -1.21 -13.10
CA VAL A 242 5.83 -1.20 -14.51
C VAL A 242 4.85 -0.35 -15.31
N GLU A 243 5.36 0.68 -15.99
CA GLU A 243 4.57 1.44 -16.94
C GLU A 243 4.34 0.61 -18.21
N ILE A 244 3.07 0.47 -18.58
CA ILE A 244 2.57 -0.31 -19.73
C ILE A 244 1.95 0.60 -20.80
N SER A 245 2.37 1.86 -20.85
CA SER A 245 1.84 2.84 -21.79
C SER A 245 2.17 2.50 -23.25
N SER A 246 1.31 2.95 -24.17
CA SER A 246 1.40 2.63 -25.60
C SER A 246 2.57 3.33 -26.33
N TYR A 247 3.38 4.12 -25.63
CA TYR A 247 4.40 4.99 -26.22
C TYR A 247 5.80 4.36 -26.33
N GLY A 248 5.98 3.10 -25.90
CA GLY A 248 7.19 2.31 -26.16
C GLY A 248 8.38 2.61 -25.25
N ILE A 249 8.19 3.45 -24.22
CA ILE A 249 9.11 3.58 -23.08
C ILE A 249 8.43 2.87 -21.91
N SER A 250 9.08 1.87 -21.33
CA SER A 250 8.58 1.17 -20.15
C SER A 250 9.46 1.56 -18.98
N HIS A 251 8.96 2.52 -18.19
CA HIS A 251 9.57 2.87 -16.92
C HIS A 251 9.27 1.77 -15.91
N THR A 252 10.28 1.37 -15.13
CA THR A 252 10.12 0.45 -14.00
C THR A 252 10.46 1.20 -12.74
N PHE A 253 9.45 1.42 -11.90
CA PHE A 253 9.57 2.19 -10.69
C PHE A 253 9.71 1.28 -9.48
N THR A 254 10.64 1.60 -8.60
CA THR A 254 10.77 1.00 -7.27
C THR A 254 10.41 2.02 -6.20
N LYS A 255 9.86 1.56 -5.07
CA LYS A 255 9.48 2.45 -3.97
C LYS A 255 10.71 3.02 -3.28
N ASP A 256 10.76 4.35 -3.18
CA ASP A 256 11.78 5.12 -2.46
C ASP A 256 11.16 6.40 -1.89
N ASP A 257 10.58 6.28 -0.70
CA ASP A 257 9.97 7.42 0.02
C ASP A 257 11.00 8.45 0.49
N THR A 258 12.30 8.13 0.42
CA THR A 258 13.40 9.04 0.79
C THR A 258 14.00 9.77 -0.41
N PHE A 259 13.48 9.53 -1.61
CA PHE A 259 14.04 10.10 -2.82
C PHE A 259 14.02 11.62 -2.80
N GLU A 260 15.22 12.18 -2.71
CA GLU A 260 15.52 13.58 -2.98
C GLU A 260 16.48 13.65 -4.14
N TYR A 261 16.20 14.52 -5.11
CA TYR A 261 17.09 14.70 -6.25
C TYR A 261 18.04 15.88 -6.00
N THR A 262 19.33 15.58 -5.78
CA THR A 262 20.39 16.57 -5.51
C THR A 262 21.57 16.45 -6.51
N LEU A 263 21.97 17.57 -7.16
CA LEU A 263 23.07 17.68 -8.15
C LEU A 263 24.43 17.47 -7.47
#